data_AF-A0A1Z9TA25-F1
#
_entry.id   AF-A0A1Z9TA25-F1
#
_cell.length_a   1.000
_cell.length_b   1.000
_cell.length_c   1.000
_cell.angle_alpha   90.00
_cell.angle_beta   90.00
_cell.angle_gamma   90.00
#
_symmetry.space_group_name_H-M   'P 1'
#
loop_
_entity.id
_entity.type
_entity.pdbx_description
1 polymer ?
#
loop_
_entity_poly.entity_id
_entity_poly.type
_entity_poly.pdbx_seq_one_letter_code
_entity_poly.pdbx_strand_id
1 'polypeptide(L)'
;MKSDINCVLVHKGYKPYLKYNLEITSKNNKIYLIGDKSLEKLQSISKNITYVDISKYENSEKIVEYKNLFTNYSTNSFNFEWFCFARVFIIQSFMKEYNLENIFYIDSDNLLLENINNLSFTSANAFMIPYHQDNFRMSASIHSSLLSGEFCDQFEKLYNDLYVSKVKFNLIEEKIDYHQKNNIAGGICDMTLYYLLYKNNFLSIQNLFDKFQNKFGENVVFMNHVNTGEGPYSKQNYKLKNGKLKIFNGNKIYDLENNEKIKVCNIHYQGSAKKFLNRFTKFKVKY
;
A
#
# COMPACT_ATOMS: atom_id res chain seq x y z
N MET A 1 -26.27 6.14 -7.15
CA MET A 1 -25.46 6.53 -5.98
C MET A 1 -24.13 5.81 -6.10
N LYS A 2 -22.99 6.52 -6.00
CA LYS A 2 -21.68 5.86 -5.99
C LYS A 2 -21.58 5.06 -4.69
N SER A 3 -21.26 3.78 -4.74
CA SER A 3 -21.10 2.95 -3.55
C SER A 3 -19.94 3.46 -2.70
N ASP A 4 -20.07 3.38 -1.37
CA ASP A 4 -18.97 3.67 -0.46
C ASP A 4 -17.76 2.76 -0.76
N ILE A 5 -16.57 3.34 -0.77
CA ILE A 5 -15.30 2.66 -0.92
C ILE A 5 -14.98 1.96 0.42
N ASN A 6 -14.80 0.63 0.37
CA ASN A 6 -14.42 -0.17 1.52
C ASN A 6 -12.90 -0.25 1.64
N CYS A 7 -12.38 -0.26 2.88
CA CYS A 7 -10.97 -0.52 3.14
C CYS A 7 -10.70 -2.02 3.15
N VAL A 8 -9.54 -2.43 2.62
CA VAL A 8 -9.10 -3.84 2.60
C VAL A 8 -7.70 -3.96 3.15
N LEU A 9 -7.48 -4.93 4.04
CA LEU A 9 -6.17 -5.34 4.53
C LEU A 9 -5.98 -6.83 4.23
N VAL A 10 -4.80 -7.19 3.71
CA VAL A 10 -4.39 -8.59 3.53
C VAL A 10 -3.24 -8.91 4.48
N HIS A 11 -3.41 -9.86 5.39
CA HIS A 11 -2.38 -10.19 6.38
C HIS A 11 -2.40 -11.67 6.80
N LYS A 12 -1.22 -12.20 7.13
CA LYS A 12 -1.06 -13.54 7.68
C LYS A 12 -0.31 -13.51 9.01
N GLY A 13 -0.78 -14.31 9.96
CA GLY A 13 -0.27 -14.42 11.31
C GLY A 13 -0.64 -13.22 12.17
N TYR A 14 -1.05 -13.47 13.41
CA TYR A 14 -1.31 -12.40 14.36
C TYR A 14 -0.04 -11.60 14.67
N LYS A 15 -0.16 -10.27 14.56
CA LYS A 15 0.84 -9.30 15.02
C LYS A 15 0.16 -8.23 15.89
N PRO A 16 0.76 -7.83 17.03
CA PRO A 16 0.16 -6.81 17.90
C PRO A 16 -0.14 -5.48 17.20
N TYR A 17 0.70 -5.06 16.25
CA TYR A 17 0.49 -3.81 15.53
C TYR A 17 -0.78 -3.83 14.65
N LEU A 18 -1.15 -4.99 14.08
CA LEU A 18 -2.36 -5.13 13.27
C LEU A 18 -3.61 -4.85 14.10
N LYS A 19 -3.68 -5.36 15.34
CA LYS A 19 -4.78 -5.06 16.25
C LYS A 19 -4.96 -3.54 16.42
N TYR A 20 -3.86 -2.82 16.64
CA TYR A 20 -3.92 -1.37 16.82
C TYR A 20 -4.23 -0.62 15.53
N ASN A 21 -3.86 -1.16 14.36
CA ASN A 21 -4.33 -0.66 13.08
C ASN A 21 -5.86 -0.73 13.00
N LEU A 22 -6.40 -1.93 13.16
CA LEU A 22 -7.84 -2.18 13.06
C LEU A 22 -8.63 -1.30 14.03
N GLU A 23 -8.20 -1.20 15.29
CA GLU A 23 -8.85 -0.36 16.30
C GLU A 23 -8.92 1.13 15.95
N ILE A 24 -7.96 1.65 15.18
CA ILE A 24 -7.90 3.07 14.80
C ILE A 24 -8.64 3.26 13.47
N THR A 25 -8.25 2.51 12.44
CA THR A 25 -8.79 2.63 11.09
C THR A 25 -10.30 2.35 11.05
N SER A 26 -10.79 1.40 11.86
CA SER A 26 -12.20 0.99 11.84
C SER A 26 -13.15 2.02 12.45
N LYS A 27 -12.63 3.09 13.06
CA LYS A 27 -13.47 4.17 13.61
C LYS A 27 -14.15 4.98 12.51
N ASN A 28 -13.46 5.14 11.38
CA ASN A 28 -13.89 5.98 10.27
C ASN A 28 -14.15 5.18 8.98
N ASN A 29 -13.72 3.92 8.91
CA ASN A 29 -13.79 3.12 7.69
C ASN A 29 -14.37 1.72 7.97
N LYS A 30 -15.11 1.19 6.99
CA LYS A 30 -15.44 -0.24 6.92
C LYS A 30 -14.23 -1.00 6.40
N ILE A 31 -13.90 -2.13 7.03
CA ILE A 31 -12.69 -2.90 6.76
C ILE A 31 -13.06 -4.34 6.45
N TYR A 32 -12.58 -4.85 5.31
CA TYR A 32 -12.40 -6.27 5.09
C TYR A 32 -10.98 -6.68 5.49
N LEU A 33 -10.87 -7.55 6.48
CA LEU A 33 -9.62 -8.16 6.91
C LEU A 33 -9.50 -9.54 6.27
N ILE A 34 -8.78 -9.61 5.15
CA ILE A 34 -8.46 -10.86 4.47
C ILE A 34 -7.25 -11.47 5.16
N GLY A 35 -7.40 -12.64 5.75
CA GLY A 35 -6.29 -13.27 6.45
C GLY A 35 -6.53 -14.70 6.87
N ASP A 36 -5.53 -15.29 7.51
CA ASP A 36 -5.64 -16.65 8.04
C ASP A 36 -6.45 -16.69 9.35
N LYS A 37 -6.80 -17.91 9.77
CA LYS A 37 -7.61 -18.19 10.95
C LYS A 37 -7.09 -17.56 12.25
N SER A 38 -5.80 -17.25 12.36
CA SER A 38 -5.26 -16.58 13.54
C SER A 38 -5.79 -15.15 13.71
N LEU A 39 -6.35 -14.56 12.64
CA LEU A 39 -6.87 -13.19 12.61
C LEU A 39 -8.40 -13.12 12.77
N GLU A 40 -9.11 -14.24 12.69
CA GLU A 40 -10.58 -14.31 12.71
C GLU A 40 -11.19 -13.56 13.90
N LYS A 41 -10.60 -13.71 15.08
CA LYS A 41 -11.08 -13.07 16.31
C LYS A 41 -10.96 -11.55 16.27
N LEU A 42 -10.12 -10.97 15.41
CA LEU A 42 -9.94 -9.52 15.32
C LEU A 42 -11.17 -8.78 14.77
N GLN A 43 -12.09 -9.47 14.08
CA GLN A 43 -13.37 -8.86 13.67
C GLN A 43 -14.18 -8.35 14.88
N SER A 44 -14.04 -8.99 16.05
CA SER A 44 -14.73 -8.59 17.28
C SER A 44 -14.29 -7.23 17.83
N ILE A 45 -13.20 -6.65 17.31
CA ILE A 45 -12.72 -5.32 17.70
C ILE A 45 -13.76 -4.23 17.40
N SER A 46 -14.48 -4.35 16.28
CA SER A 46 -15.44 -3.35 15.83
C SER A 46 -16.42 -3.96 14.84
N LYS A 47 -17.68 -3.53 14.90
CA LYS A 47 -18.72 -3.87 13.90
C LYS A 47 -18.36 -3.46 12.47
N ASN A 48 -17.38 -2.57 12.30
CA ASN A 48 -16.90 -2.10 11.01
C ASN A 48 -15.83 -3.03 10.41
N ILE A 49 -15.49 -4.16 11.05
CA ILE A 49 -14.51 -5.12 10.56
C ILE A 49 -15.21 -6.42 10.18
N THR A 50 -14.99 -6.85 8.95
CA THR A 50 -15.43 -8.15 8.44
C THR A 50 -14.21 -9.00 8.14
N TYR A 51 -14.10 -10.15 8.81
CA TYR A 51 -13.05 -11.12 8.50
C TYR A 51 -13.41 -11.92 7.24
N VAL A 52 -12.39 -12.15 6.41
CA VAL A 52 -12.49 -12.99 5.21
C VAL A 52 -11.33 -13.99 5.25
N ASP A 53 -11.65 -15.27 5.16
CA ASP A 53 -10.63 -16.34 5.16
C ASP A 53 -9.83 -16.29 3.85
N ILE A 54 -8.54 -16.03 3.96
CA ILE A 54 -7.62 -15.93 2.82
C ILE A 54 -7.49 -17.25 2.05
N SER A 55 -7.75 -18.39 2.70
CA SER A 55 -7.65 -19.72 2.08
C SER A 55 -8.62 -19.92 0.91
N LYS A 56 -9.71 -19.14 0.86
CA LYS A 56 -10.62 -19.06 -0.29
C LYS A 56 -9.94 -18.65 -1.59
N TYR A 57 -8.84 -17.89 -1.49
CA TYR A 57 -8.19 -17.27 -2.64
C TYR A 57 -6.77 -17.78 -2.85
N GLU A 58 -5.96 -17.84 -1.79
CA GLU A 58 -4.51 -18.06 -1.89
C GLU A 58 -4.11 -19.45 -2.43
N ASN A 59 -5.02 -20.42 -2.38
CA ASN A 59 -4.81 -21.78 -2.86
C ASN A 59 -5.49 -22.06 -4.21
N SER A 60 -5.97 -21.04 -4.91
CA SER A 60 -6.50 -21.21 -6.26
C SER A 60 -5.44 -21.76 -7.21
N GLU A 61 -5.85 -22.61 -8.16
CA GLU A 61 -4.96 -23.23 -9.15
C GLU A 61 -4.08 -22.20 -9.85
N LYS A 62 -4.66 -21.07 -10.25
CA LYS A 62 -3.96 -19.93 -10.87
C LYS A 62 -2.82 -19.38 -10.01
N ILE A 63 -3.07 -19.15 -8.72
CA ILE A 63 -2.05 -18.60 -7.81
C ILE A 63 -0.95 -19.63 -7.56
N VAL A 64 -1.30 -20.92 -7.44
CA VAL A 64 -0.33 -22.01 -7.31
C VAL A 64 0.56 -22.11 -8.56
N GLU A 65 -0.02 -22.05 -9.74
CA GLU A 65 0.72 -22.06 -11.01
C GLU A 65 1.66 -20.86 -11.11
N TYR A 66 1.16 -19.65 -10.83
CA TYR A 66 1.99 -18.44 -10.86
C TYR A 66 3.15 -18.51 -9.86
N LYS A 67 2.95 -19.10 -8.68
CA LYS A 67 4.03 -19.32 -7.71
C LYS A 67 5.14 -20.20 -8.28
N ASN A 68 4.77 -21.26 -9.01
CA ASN A 68 5.72 -22.20 -9.60
C ASN A 68 6.55 -21.55 -10.73
N LEU A 69 5.98 -20.57 -11.42
CA LEU A 69 6.66 -19.80 -12.47
C LEU A 69 7.42 -18.57 -11.93
N PHE A 70 7.23 -18.24 -10.64
CA PHE A 70 7.85 -17.07 -10.02
C PHE A 70 9.35 -17.29 -9.82
N THR A 71 10.15 -16.34 -10.29
CA THR A 71 11.58 -16.25 -9.99
C THR A 71 11.83 -15.08 -9.05
N ASN A 72 12.42 -15.34 -7.88
CA ASN A 72 12.75 -14.25 -6.96
C ASN A 72 14.03 -13.55 -7.38
N TYR A 73 13.90 -12.36 -7.98
CA TYR A 73 15.01 -11.48 -8.32
C TYR A 73 15.28 -10.41 -7.25
N SER A 74 14.68 -10.51 -6.07
CA SER A 74 14.93 -9.62 -4.94
C SER A 74 15.81 -10.29 -3.88
N THR A 75 16.42 -9.49 -3.01
CA THR A 75 17.14 -9.99 -1.83
C THR A 75 16.22 -10.40 -0.67
N ASN A 76 14.90 -10.26 -0.80
CA ASN A 76 13.96 -10.77 0.21
C ASN A 76 13.86 -12.30 0.14
N SER A 77 13.29 -12.92 1.17
CA SER A 77 13.01 -14.36 1.11
C SER A 77 11.92 -14.65 0.08
N PHE A 78 12.03 -15.80 -0.60
CA PHE A 78 11.08 -16.21 -1.64
C PHE A 78 9.62 -16.13 -1.18
N ASN A 79 9.31 -16.69 -0.01
CA ASN A 79 7.94 -16.72 0.51
C ASN A 79 7.39 -15.33 0.84
N PHE A 80 8.24 -14.41 1.32
CA PHE A 80 7.82 -13.05 1.60
C PHE A 80 7.54 -12.30 0.29
N GLU A 81 8.47 -12.36 -0.65
CA GLU A 81 8.34 -11.68 -1.93
C GLU A 81 7.13 -12.22 -2.71
N TRP A 82 7.00 -13.54 -2.81
CA TRP A 82 5.84 -14.16 -3.44
C TRP A 82 4.52 -13.69 -2.82
N PHE A 83 4.43 -13.60 -1.50
CA PHE A 83 3.20 -13.13 -0.84
C PHE A 83 2.86 -11.68 -1.19
N CYS A 84 3.85 -10.82 -1.43
CA CYS A 84 3.63 -9.46 -1.91
C CYS A 84 2.98 -9.43 -3.31
N PHE A 85 3.45 -10.27 -4.24
CA PHE A 85 2.82 -10.42 -5.55
C PHE A 85 1.43 -11.06 -5.47
N ALA A 86 1.33 -12.19 -4.75
CA ALA A 86 0.09 -12.94 -4.59
C ALA A 86 -1.05 -12.11 -4.01
N ARG A 87 -0.72 -11.08 -3.22
CA ARG A 87 -1.68 -10.14 -2.64
C ARG A 87 -2.61 -9.53 -3.69
N VAL A 88 -2.09 -9.16 -4.86
CA VAL A 88 -2.91 -8.53 -5.90
C VAL A 88 -3.91 -9.53 -6.50
N PHE A 89 -3.50 -10.78 -6.72
CA PHE A 89 -4.39 -11.85 -7.20
C PHE A 89 -5.47 -12.23 -6.17
N ILE A 90 -5.11 -12.19 -4.88
CA ILE A 90 -6.04 -12.40 -3.77
C ILE A 90 -7.07 -11.27 -3.73
N ILE A 91 -6.61 -10.02 -3.82
CA ILE A 91 -7.47 -8.83 -3.89
C ILE A 91 -8.43 -8.92 -5.07
N GLN A 92 -7.95 -9.29 -6.26
CA GLN A 92 -8.76 -9.45 -7.46
C GLN A 92 -9.89 -10.48 -7.25
N SER A 93 -9.55 -11.65 -6.71
CA SER A 93 -10.54 -12.71 -6.42
C SER A 93 -11.58 -12.26 -5.40
N PHE A 94 -11.14 -11.58 -4.34
CA PHE A 94 -12.02 -10.99 -3.34
C PHE A 94 -12.97 -9.94 -3.94
N MET A 95 -12.45 -9.00 -4.74
CA MET A 95 -13.28 -7.97 -5.39
C MET A 95 -14.35 -8.58 -6.28
N LYS A 96 -14.03 -9.67 -6.99
CA LYS A 96 -14.99 -10.42 -7.82
C LYS A 96 -16.07 -11.11 -6.98
N GLU A 97 -15.71 -11.80 -5.89
CA GLU A 97 -16.70 -12.47 -5.00
C GLU A 97 -17.68 -11.45 -4.38
N TYR A 98 -17.18 -10.27 -3.99
CA TYR A 98 -17.97 -9.25 -3.32
C TYR A 98 -18.59 -8.21 -4.28
N ASN A 99 -18.44 -8.38 -5.60
CA ASN A 99 -18.91 -7.44 -6.64
C ASN A 99 -18.48 -5.98 -6.37
N LEU A 100 -17.20 -5.79 -6.01
CA LEU A 100 -16.62 -4.48 -5.72
C LEU A 100 -15.91 -3.92 -6.96
N GLU A 101 -16.34 -2.76 -7.42
CA GLU A 101 -15.68 -2.06 -8.54
C GLU A 101 -14.29 -1.53 -8.13
N ASN A 102 -14.19 -1.04 -6.89
CA ASN A 102 -12.98 -0.46 -6.33
C ASN A 102 -12.91 -0.68 -4.81
N ILE A 103 -11.69 -0.65 -4.28
CA ILE A 103 -11.39 -0.75 -2.86
C ILE A 103 -10.31 0.26 -2.49
N PHE A 104 -10.23 0.61 -1.21
CA PHE A 104 -9.05 1.25 -0.67
C PHE A 104 -8.18 0.26 0.10
N TYR A 105 -7.09 -0.20 -0.52
CA TYR A 105 -6.16 -1.12 0.14
C TYR A 105 -5.19 -0.36 1.04
N ILE A 106 -4.94 -0.91 2.24
CA ILE A 106 -3.85 -0.47 3.11
C ILE A 106 -3.03 -1.65 3.63
N ASP A 107 -1.72 -1.44 3.82
CA ASP A 107 -0.87 -2.41 4.52
C ASP A 107 -1.23 -2.49 6.01
N SER A 108 -0.97 -3.64 6.64
CA SER A 108 -1.33 -3.86 8.06
C SER A 108 -0.53 -2.99 9.06
N ASP A 109 0.59 -2.43 8.64
CA ASP A 109 1.40 -1.46 9.37
C ASP A 109 1.15 0.00 8.94
N ASN A 110 0.14 0.25 8.12
CA ASN A 110 -0.25 1.58 7.70
C ASN A 110 -1.59 2.00 8.30
N LEU A 111 -1.56 2.98 9.22
CA LEU A 111 -2.77 3.53 9.82
C LEU A 111 -3.49 4.45 8.85
N LEU A 112 -4.79 4.31 8.71
CA LEU A 112 -5.63 5.30 8.01
C LEU A 112 -6.39 6.14 9.05
N LEU A 113 -6.19 7.46 9.01
CA LEU A 113 -6.78 8.42 9.95
C LEU A 113 -8.04 9.08 9.40
N GLU A 114 -8.15 9.21 8.07
CA GLU A 114 -9.28 9.84 7.39
C GLU A 114 -10.34 8.79 7.00
N ASN A 115 -11.61 9.18 6.89
CA ASN A 115 -12.60 8.35 6.20
C ASN A 115 -12.33 8.47 4.70
N ILE A 116 -12.05 7.36 4.03
CA ILE A 116 -11.66 7.40 2.63
C ILE A 116 -12.73 7.97 1.70
N ASN A 117 -14.00 7.84 2.09
CA ASN A 117 -15.14 8.40 1.36
C ASN A 117 -15.25 9.93 1.50
N ASN A 118 -14.36 10.55 2.28
CA ASN A 118 -14.19 12.00 2.31
C ASN A 118 -13.21 12.51 1.24
N LEU A 119 -12.48 11.63 0.56
CA LEU A 119 -11.53 11.99 -0.47
C LEU A 119 -12.16 11.88 -1.86
N SER A 120 -11.79 12.81 -2.74
CA SER A 120 -12.17 12.77 -4.15
C SER A 120 -10.96 12.36 -4.98
N PHE A 121 -11.08 11.20 -5.63
CA PHE A 121 -10.05 10.68 -6.53
C PHE A 121 -10.35 11.09 -7.96
N THR A 122 -9.31 11.48 -8.70
CA THR A 122 -9.40 11.89 -10.12
C THR A 122 -9.22 10.71 -11.08
N SER A 123 -8.82 9.55 -10.56
CA SER A 123 -8.72 8.29 -11.29
C SER A 123 -9.38 7.15 -10.50
N ALA A 124 -9.73 6.07 -11.19
CA ALA A 124 -10.16 4.81 -10.57
C ALA A 124 -9.02 4.10 -9.82
N ASN A 125 -7.77 4.51 -10.07
CA ASN A 125 -6.58 3.99 -9.41
C ASN A 125 -5.76 5.12 -8.83
N ALA A 126 -5.32 4.96 -7.58
CA ALA A 126 -4.46 5.92 -6.92
C ALA A 126 -3.50 5.20 -5.98
N PHE A 127 -2.20 5.45 -6.08
CA PHE A 127 -1.21 4.86 -5.17
C PHE A 127 0.04 5.73 -5.08
N MET A 128 0.93 5.39 -4.15
CA MET A 128 2.08 6.21 -3.82
C MET A 128 3.21 6.02 -4.84
N ILE A 129 3.58 7.09 -5.57
CA ILE A 129 4.69 7.08 -6.51
C ILE A 129 5.69 8.18 -6.11
N PRO A 130 6.79 7.83 -5.43
CA PRO A 130 7.86 8.78 -5.13
C PRO A 130 8.36 9.49 -6.39
N TYR A 131 8.51 10.81 -6.31
CA TYR A 131 9.08 11.61 -7.40
C TYR A 131 10.57 11.33 -7.62
N HIS A 132 11.30 11.00 -6.55
CA HIS A 132 12.73 10.71 -6.62
C HIS A 132 12.99 9.21 -6.83
N GLN A 133 13.42 8.82 -8.04
CA GLN A 133 13.57 7.42 -8.48
C GLN A 133 15.02 7.04 -8.82
N ASP A 134 15.99 7.58 -8.08
CA ASP A 134 17.42 7.42 -8.37
C ASP A 134 17.85 5.93 -8.40
N ASN A 135 18.86 5.63 -9.22
CA ASN A 135 19.62 4.36 -9.20
C ASN A 135 18.77 3.08 -9.22
N PHE A 136 17.92 2.93 -10.24
CA PHE A 136 17.04 1.76 -10.39
C PHE A 136 16.13 1.50 -9.17
N ARG A 137 15.78 2.55 -8.39
CA ARG A 137 14.76 2.43 -7.33
C ARG A 137 13.48 1.79 -7.89
N MET A 138 12.96 2.33 -9.00
CA MET A 138 11.75 1.85 -9.71
C MET A 138 10.67 1.41 -8.72
N SER A 139 10.24 2.33 -7.85
CA SER A 139 9.36 2.01 -6.73
C SER A 139 8.09 2.82 -6.82
N ALA A 140 6.95 2.13 -6.85
CA ALA A 140 5.66 2.67 -6.44
C ALA A 140 5.05 1.70 -5.43
N SER A 141 4.14 2.16 -4.57
CA SER A 141 3.65 1.34 -3.46
C SER A 141 2.15 1.51 -3.25
N ILE A 142 1.48 0.38 -3.08
CA ILE A 142 0.04 0.32 -2.80
C ILE A 142 -0.28 0.40 -1.29
N HIS A 143 0.71 0.61 -0.40
CA HIS A 143 0.50 0.61 1.07
C HIS A 143 -0.65 1.51 1.55
N SER A 144 -0.95 2.56 0.79
CA SER A 144 -2.24 3.24 0.70
C SER A 144 -2.62 3.31 -0.78
N SER A 145 -3.79 2.79 -1.16
CA SER A 145 -4.18 2.84 -2.57
C SER A 145 -5.67 2.68 -2.82
N LEU A 146 -6.20 3.43 -3.78
CA LEU A 146 -7.44 3.11 -4.46
C LEU A 146 -7.11 2.14 -5.61
N LEU A 147 -7.71 0.95 -5.60
CA LEU A 147 -7.47 -0.08 -6.61
C LEU A 147 -8.77 -0.50 -7.26
N SER A 148 -8.79 -0.58 -8.59
CA SER A 148 -9.90 -1.11 -9.39
C SER A 148 -9.64 -2.55 -9.86
N GLY A 149 -10.68 -3.18 -10.41
CA GLY A 149 -10.52 -4.45 -11.13
C GLY A 149 -9.52 -4.35 -12.29
N GLU A 150 -9.54 -3.24 -13.03
CA GLU A 150 -8.60 -2.97 -14.13
C GLU A 150 -7.14 -2.94 -13.66
N PHE A 151 -6.87 -2.38 -12.46
CA PHE A 151 -5.52 -2.43 -11.90
C PHE A 151 -5.05 -3.87 -11.70
N CYS A 152 -5.91 -4.72 -11.16
CA CYS A 152 -5.58 -6.13 -10.93
C CYS A 152 -5.33 -6.86 -12.26
N ASP A 153 -6.14 -6.60 -13.27
CA ASP A 153 -6.01 -7.21 -14.59
C ASP A 153 -4.70 -6.77 -15.29
N GLN A 154 -4.35 -5.49 -15.21
CA GLN A 154 -3.07 -5.00 -15.78
C GLN A 154 -1.86 -5.50 -14.99
N PHE A 155 -1.95 -5.61 -13.65
CA PHE A 155 -0.90 -6.23 -12.85
C PHE A 155 -0.69 -7.69 -13.25
N GLU A 156 -1.77 -8.46 -13.40
CA GLU A 156 -1.73 -9.85 -13.84
C GLU A 156 -1.16 -9.99 -15.25
N LYS A 157 -1.57 -9.14 -16.18
CA LYS A 157 -0.99 -9.11 -17.53
C LYS A 157 0.52 -8.83 -17.50
N LEU A 158 0.94 -7.82 -16.73
CA LEU A 158 2.36 -7.50 -16.59
C LEU A 158 3.14 -8.64 -15.92
N TYR A 159 2.56 -9.30 -14.92
CA TYR A 159 3.15 -10.48 -14.31
C TYR A 159 3.39 -11.59 -15.35
N ASN A 160 2.39 -11.91 -16.17
CA ASN A 160 2.54 -12.88 -17.25
C ASN A 160 3.63 -12.48 -18.25
N ASP A 161 3.64 -11.21 -18.68
CA ASP A 161 4.63 -10.69 -19.62
C ASP A 161 6.08 -10.75 -19.08
N LEU A 162 6.28 -10.67 -17.76
CA LEU A 162 7.59 -10.66 -17.09
C LEU A 162 8.06 -12.02 -16.57
N TYR A 163 7.15 -12.87 -16.10
CA TYR A 163 7.49 -14.10 -15.40
C TYR A 163 7.13 -15.35 -16.20
N VAL A 164 6.09 -15.30 -17.03
CA VAL A 164 5.57 -16.46 -17.75
C VAL A 164 6.06 -16.47 -19.20
N SER A 165 5.61 -15.51 -20.01
CA SER A 165 5.95 -15.46 -21.44
C SER A 165 7.28 -14.77 -21.72
N LYS A 166 7.79 -13.96 -20.76
CA LYS A 166 9.03 -13.18 -20.85
C LYS A 166 9.05 -12.12 -21.97
N VAL A 167 7.92 -11.83 -22.61
CA VAL A 167 7.84 -10.88 -23.74
C VAL A 167 8.16 -9.43 -23.38
N LYS A 168 8.11 -9.06 -22.09
CA LYS A 168 8.54 -7.73 -21.58
C LYS A 168 9.69 -7.79 -20.59
N PHE A 169 10.48 -8.88 -20.59
CA PHE A 169 11.54 -9.07 -19.60
C PHE A 169 12.60 -7.94 -19.63
N ASN A 170 12.81 -7.31 -20.78
CA ASN A 170 13.67 -6.14 -20.95
C ASN A 170 13.30 -4.95 -20.04
N LEU A 171 12.06 -4.87 -19.53
CA LEU A 171 11.65 -3.82 -18.58
C LEU A 171 12.31 -3.93 -17.20
N ILE A 172 12.85 -5.10 -16.84
CA ILE A 172 13.42 -5.37 -15.51
C ILE A 172 14.90 -5.82 -15.54
N GLU A 173 15.41 -6.18 -16.72
CA GLU A 173 16.75 -6.75 -16.89
C GLU A 173 17.86 -5.83 -16.37
N GLU A 174 17.86 -4.55 -16.76
CA GLU A 174 18.89 -3.60 -16.31
C GLU A 174 18.89 -3.40 -14.78
N LYS A 175 17.71 -3.43 -14.14
CA LYS A 175 17.61 -3.33 -12.68
C LYS A 175 18.17 -4.57 -12.00
N ILE A 176 17.89 -5.77 -12.53
CA ILE A 176 18.48 -7.02 -12.03
C ILE A 176 20.01 -6.94 -12.11
N ASP A 177 20.51 -6.58 -13.29
CA ASP A 177 21.94 -6.42 -13.55
C ASP A 177 22.60 -5.41 -12.62
N TYR A 178 21.98 -4.24 -12.42
CA TYR A 178 22.48 -3.22 -11.52
C TYR A 178 22.64 -3.74 -10.09
N HIS A 179 21.62 -4.40 -9.54
CA HIS A 179 21.67 -4.91 -8.17
C HIS A 179 22.69 -6.05 -8.01
N GLN A 180 22.78 -6.96 -8.99
CA GLN A 180 23.71 -8.08 -8.97
C GLN A 180 25.16 -7.62 -9.13
N LYS A 181 25.47 -6.83 -10.16
CA LYS A 181 26.84 -6.38 -10.47
C LYS A 181 27.43 -5.49 -9.37
N ASN A 182 26.60 -4.69 -8.69
CA ASN A 182 27.05 -3.79 -7.63
C ASN A 182 26.93 -4.39 -6.22
N ASN A 183 26.42 -5.62 -6.07
CA ASN A 183 26.16 -6.26 -4.77
C ASN A 183 25.31 -5.38 -3.83
N ILE A 184 24.26 -4.75 -4.37
CA ILE A 184 23.36 -3.86 -3.64
C ILE A 184 22.05 -4.59 -3.36
N ALA A 185 21.63 -4.62 -2.08
CA ALA A 185 20.34 -5.19 -1.70
C ALA A 185 19.16 -4.52 -2.44
N GLY A 186 18.15 -5.30 -2.80
CA GLY A 186 17.04 -4.85 -3.64
C GLY A 186 16.77 -5.84 -4.78
N GLY A 187 16.48 -5.32 -5.98
CA GLY A 187 16.05 -6.12 -7.13
C GLY A 187 14.55 -5.96 -7.44
N ILE A 188 13.95 -6.97 -8.07
CA ILE A 188 12.57 -6.89 -8.56
C ILE A 188 11.59 -7.35 -7.47
N CYS A 189 10.68 -6.46 -7.10
CA CYS A 189 9.59 -6.70 -6.15
C CYS A 189 8.25 -6.22 -6.70
N ASP A 190 7.16 -6.46 -5.97
CA ASP A 190 5.82 -5.97 -6.29
C ASP A 190 5.80 -4.45 -6.60
N MET A 191 6.54 -3.66 -5.83
CA MET A 191 6.69 -2.21 -6.04
C MET A 191 7.31 -1.85 -7.40
N THR A 192 8.12 -2.75 -7.97
CA THR A 192 8.68 -2.56 -9.31
C THR A 192 7.61 -2.71 -10.37
N LEU A 193 6.68 -3.67 -10.22
CA LEU A 193 5.56 -3.83 -11.14
C LEU A 193 4.60 -2.64 -11.05
N TYR A 194 4.28 -2.15 -9.84
CA TYR A 194 3.46 -0.95 -9.69
C TYR A 194 4.09 0.28 -10.37
N TYR A 195 5.41 0.43 -10.23
CA TYR A 195 6.15 1.48 -10.93
C TYR A 195 6.06 1.32 -12.45
N LEU A 196 6.22 0.10 -12.97
CA LEU A 196 6.15 -0.16 -14.41
C LEU A 196 4.76 0.06 -14.99
N LEU A 197 3.69 -0.27 -14.26
CA LEU A 197 2.30 0.05 -14.63
C LEU A 197 2.12 1.56 -14.84
N TYR A 198 2.65 2.36 -13.91
CA TYR A 198 2.64 3.82 -14.00
C TYR A 198 3.53 4.34 -15.13
N LYS A 199 4.81 3.97 -15.13
CA LYS A 199 5.84 4.53 -16.02
C LYS A 199 5.56 4.26 -17.50
N ASN A 200 4.92 3.14 -17.82
CA ASN A 200 4.56 2.75 -19.19
C ASN A 200 3.11 3.13 -19.55
N ASN A 201 2.42 3.91 -18.71
CA ASN A 201 1.03 4.34 -18.93
C ASN A 201 0.07 3.17 -19.20
N PHE A 202 0.27 2.02 -18.55
CA PHE A 202 -0.66 0.89 -18.67
C PHE A 202 -1.98 1.15 -17.94
N LEU A 203 -2.01 2.13 -17.02
CA LEU A 203 -3.17 2.58 -16.26
C LEU A 203 -3.11 4.09 -16.06
N SER A 204 -4.28 4.74 -16.04
CA SER A 204 -4.40 6.08 -15.47
C SER A 204 -4.30 6.00 -13.95
N ILE A 205 -3.31 6.64 -13.34
CA ILE A 205 -3.04 6.56 -11.91
C ILE A 205 -2.89 7.96 -11.33
N GLN A 206 -3.63 8.23 -10.26
CA GLN A 206 -3.42 9.40 -9.43
C GLN A 206 -2.30 9.15 -8.42
N ASN A 207 -1.28 10.00 -8.39
CA ASN A 207 -0.17 9.86 -7.46
C ASN A 207 -0.58 10.33 -6.05
N LEU A 208 -0.50 9.45 -5.05
CA LEU A 208 -0.83 9.82 -3.66
C LEU A 208 0.24 10.69 -2.97
N PHE A 209 1.40 10.92 -3.60
CA PHE A 209 2.37 11.91 -3.10
C PHE A 209 1.85 13.35 -3.20
N ASP A 210 0.88 13.59 -4.09
CA ASP A 210 0.35 14.92 -4.33
C ASP A 210 -0.59 15.35 -3.19
N LYS A 211 -0.82 16.66 -3.08
CA LYS A 211 -1.82 17.19 -2.15
C LYS A 211 -3.22 16.90 -2.68
N PHE A 212 -4.10 16.52 -1.77
CA PHE A 212 -5.52 16.28 -2.01
C PHE A 212 -6.34 17.34 -1.29
N GLN A 213 -7.52 17.63 -1.83
CA GLN A 213 -8.55 18.33 -1.08
C GLN A 213 -9.61 17.31 -0.67
N ASN A 214 -9.94 17.26 0.62
CA ASN A 214 -11.08 16.47 1.07
C ASN A 214 -12.40 17.20 0.79
N LYS A 215 -13.53 16.52 0.96
CA LYS A 215 -14.87 17.09 0.73
C LYS A 215 -15.22 18.31 1.62
N PHE A 216 -14.40 18.58 2.64
CA PHE A 216 -14.55 19.73 3.54
C PHE A 216 -13.65 20.91 3.15
N GLY A 217 -12.93 20.80 2.04
CA GLY A 217 -12.02 21.84 1.55
C GLY A 217 -10.65 21.83 2.22
N GLU A 218 -10.34 20.88 3.11
CA GLU A 218 -9.04 20.80 3.77
C GLU A 218 -8.00 20.15 2.86
N ASN A 219 -6.79 20.72 2.83
CA ASN A 219 -5.63 20.09 2.22
C ASN A 219 -5.16 18.90 3.08
N VAL A 220 -5.01 17.75 2.42
CA VAL A 220 -4.54 16.51 3.02
C VAL A 220 -3.45 15.87 2.16
N VAL A 221 -2.58 15.09 2.77
CA VAL A 221 -1.53 14.31 2.07
C VAL A 221 -1.47 12.89 2.60
N PHE A 222 -1.03 11.98 1.74
CA PHE A 222 -0.54 10.68 2.19
C PHE A 222 0.96 10.77 2.46
N MET A 223 1.44 10.07 3.48
CA MET A 223 2.87 9.94 3.76
C MET A 223 3.38 8.58 3.31
N ASN A 224 4.58 8.58 2.74
CA ASN A 224 5.26 7.37 2.32
C ASN A 224 5.74 6.53 3.52
N HIS A 225 6.37 7.16 4.51
CA HIS A 225 6.90 6.46 5.69
C HIS A 225 7.11 7.43 6.87
N VAL A 226 6.86 6.97 8.09
CA VAL A 226 6.98 7.84 9.29
C VAL A 226 8.41 8.32 9.56
N ASN A 227 9.44 7.64 9.03
CA ASN A 227 10.85 8.02 9.19
C ASN A 227 11.41 8.85 8.01
N THR A 228 10.62 9.17 6.99
CA THR A 228 11.09 9.95 5.83
C THR A 228 10.40 11.30 5.77
N GLY A 229 11.16 12.34 5.38
CA GLY A 229 10.62 13.67 5.12
C GLY A 229 10.21 13.85 3.66
N GLU A 230 10.17 12.77 2.88
CA GLU A 230 9.94 12.81 1.43
C GLU A 230 8.51 13.29 1.15
N GLY A 231 8.40 14.25 0.24
CA GLY A 231 7.13 14.78 -0.27
C GLY A 231 7.23 15.08 -1.76
N PRO A 232 6.24 15.78 -2.33
CA PRO A 232 6.16 16.02 -3.77
C PRO A 232 7.28 16.91 -4.32
N TYR A 233 7.87 17.79 -3.50
CA TYR A 233 8.87 18.75 -3.98
C TYR A 233 10.30 18.34 -3.63
N SER A 234 10.53 17.63 -2.52
CA SER A 234 11.88 17.23 -2.10
C SER A 234 11.93 16.01 -1.18
N LYS A 235 13.12 15.41 -1.03
CA LYS A 235 13.38 14.35 -0.03
C LYS A 235 13.32 14.86 1.42
N GLN A 236 13.36 16.17 1.64
CA GLN A 236 13.25 16.82 2.94
C GLN A 236 12.03 17.75 3.03
N ASN A 237 10.99 17.48 2.24
CA ASN A 237 9.76 18.29 2.16
C ASN A 237 9.07 18.47 3.51
N TYR A 238 9.14 17.45 4.39
CA TYR A 238 8.41 17.45 5.66
C TYR A 238 9.35 17.44 6.87
N LYS A 239 8.96 18.21 7.91
CA LYS A 239 9.77 18.37 9.12
C LYS A 239 9.90 17.06 9.91
N LEU A 240 11.15 16.68 10.15
CA LEU A 240 11.51 15.59 11.05
C LEU A 240 11.84 16.09 12.47
N LYS A 241 11.63 15.23 13.47
CA LYS A 241 12.14 15.34 14.84
C LYS A 241 12.64 13.96 15.27
N ASN A 242 13.92 13.87 15.64
CA ASN A 242 14.57 12.61 16.04
C ASN A 242 14.40 11.49 14.99
N GLY A 243 14.62 11.82 13.71
CA GLY A 243 14.54 10.87 12.60
C GLY A 243 13.12 10.42 12.20
N LYS A 244 12.07 11.13 12.65
CA LYS A 244 10.67 10.82 12.34
C LYS A 244 9.87 12.06 11.99
N LEU A 245 8.85 11.93 11.16
CA LEU A 245 7.88 12.99 10.90
C LEU A 245 7.32 13.52 12.21
N LYS A 246 7.43 14.85 12.39
CA LYS A 246 6.88 15.51 13.55
C LYS A 246 5.37 15.69 13.34
N ILE A 247 4.60 14.84 14.00
CA ILE A 247 3.13 14.90 13.97
C ILE A 247 2.64 15.90 15.03
N PHE A 248 1.94 16.92 14.57
CA PHE A 248 1.27 17.96 15.36
C PHE A 248 -0.20 17.62 15.52
N ASN A 249 -0.74 17.86 16.72
CA ASN A 249 -2.16 17.68 17.03
C ASN A 249 -2.70 16.29 16.62
N GLY A 250 -1.84 15.28 16.54
CA GLY A 250 -2.16 13.90 16.22
C GLY A 250 -2.44 13.55 14.76
N ASN A 251 -2.52 14.52 13.84
CA ASN A 251 -2.79 14.24 12.42
C ASN A 251 -2.30 15.31 11.45
N LYS A 252 -1.39 16.21 11.85
CA LYS A 252 -0.80 17.20 10.94
C LYS A 252 0.71 17.06 10.89
N ILE A 253 1.32 17.27 9.72
CA ILE A 253 2.77 17.42 9.56
C ILE A 253 3.08 18.83 9.08
N TYR A 254 4.36 19.22 9.16
CA TYR A 254 4.80 20.53 8.67
C TYR A 254 5.45 20.38 7.30
N ASP A 255 4.84 20.99 6.30
CA ASP A 255 5.38 21.15 4.94
C ASP A 255 6.36 22.32 4.95
N LEU A 256 7.65 22.02 4.77
CA LEU A 256 8.73 22.99 4.79
C LEU A 256 8.76 23.83 3.51
N GLU A 257 8.30 23.28 2.40
CA GLU A 257 8.34 23.91 1.08
C GLU A 257 7.24 24.97 0.96
N ASN A 258 6.06 24.68 1.52
CA ASN A 258 4.92 25.60 1.52
C ASN A 258 4.70 26.33 2.86
N ASN A 259 5.58 26.09 3.84
CA ASN A 259 5.55 26.71 5.16
C ASN A 259 4.18 26.59 5.88
N GLU A 260 3.55 25.41 5.82
CA GLU A 260 2.21 25.18 6.35
C GLU A 260 2.09 23.88 7.16
N LYS A 261 1.03 23.76 7.96
CA LYS A 261 0.65 22.50 8.61
C LYS A 261 -0.44 21.82 7.81
N ILE A 262 -0.11 20.70 7.19
CA ILE A 262 -1.03 19.90 6.37
C ILE A 262 -1.51 18.66 7.12
N LYS A 263 -2.77 18.27 6.91
CA LYS A 263 -3.35 17.06 7.52
C LYS A 263 -2.82 15.82 6.80
N VAL A 264 -2.56 14.75 7.55
CA VAL A 264 -2.12 13.46 6.99
C VAL A 264 -3.26 12.46 6.99
N CYS A 265 -3.46 11.79 5.86
CA CYS A 265 -4.45 10.73 5.72
C CYS A 265 -4.01 9.43 6.38
N ASN A 266 -2.70 9.14 6.37
CA ASN A 266 -2.16 7.89 6.88
C ASN A 266 -0.90 8.08 7.73
N ILE A 267 -0.51 7.04 8.46
CA ILE A 267 0.83 6.92 9.06
C ILE A 267 1.36 5.51 8.80
N HIS A 268 2.40 5.43 7.97
CA HIS A 268 3.00 4.17 7.57
C HIS A 268 4.20 3.80 8.47
N TYR A 269 4.07 2.70 9.20
CA TYR A 269 5.05 2.19 10.17
C TYR A 269 5.84 1.00 9.63
N GLN A 270 6.37 1.10 8.41
CA GLN A 270 7.10 0.01 7.77
C GLN A 270 8.35 -0.44 8.57
N GLY A 271 8.70 -1.72 8.42
CA GLY A 271 9.95 -2.26 8.96
C GLY A 271 10.08 -2.11 10.48
N SER A 272 11.18 -1.52 10.93
CA SER A 272 11.44 -1.32 12.37
C SER A 272 10.51 -0.29 13.02
N ALA A 273 9.76 0.49 12.23
CA ALA A 273 8.80 1.45 12.74
C ALA A 273 7.51 0.79 13.27
N LYS A 274 7.25 -0.49 12.94
CA LYS A 274 6.08 -1.27 13.42
C LYS A 274 5.92 -1.22 14.93
N LYS A 275 7.04 -1.17 15.67
CA LYS A 275 7.04 -1.08 17.15
C LYS A 275 6.36 0.20 17.69
N PHE A 276 6.24 1.24 16.86
CA PHE A 276 5.57 2.49 17.22
C PHE A 276 4.06 2.47 16.97
N LEU A 277 3.54 1.44 16.29
CA LEU A 277 2.12 1.15 16.21
C LEU A 277 1.73 0.22 17.36
N ASN A 278 1.34 0.84 18.48
CA ASN A 278 1.08 0.15 19.75
C ASN A 278 -0.10 0.79 20.51
N ARG A 279 -0.35 0.33 21.75
CA ARG A 279 -1.45 0.85 22.60
C ARG A 279 -1.43 2.36 22.76
N PHE A 280 -0.25 2.98 22.83
CA PHE A 280 -0.11 4.43 23.01
C PHE A 280 -0.46 5.24 21.76
N THR A 281 -0.43 4.62 20.59
CA THR A 281 -0.70 5.31 19.32
C THR A 281 -2.09 5.93 19.32
N LYS A 282 -3.08 5.24 19.89
CA LYS A 282 -4.48 5.70 19.97
C LYS A 282 -4.67 7.02 20.71
N PHE A 283 -3.79 7.32 21.67
CA PHE A 283 -3.84 8.57 22.45
C PHE A 283 -3.02 9.69 21.81
N LYS A 284 -2.20 9.35 20.81
CA LYS A 284 -1.33 10.30 20.10
C LYS A 284 -1.91 10.75 18.78
N VAL A 285 -2.71 9.91 18.12
CA VAL A 285 -3.29 10.23 16.81
C VAL A 285 -4.68 10.83 16.95
N LYS A 286 -5.03 11.71 16.00
CA LYS A 286 -6.40 12.16 15.79
C LYS A 286 -6.92 11.56 14.49
N TYR A 287 -8.17 11.16 14.50
CA TYR A 287 -8.91 10.54 13.42
C TYR A 287 -10.29 11.21 13.37
#